data_AF-A0A3B0YR81-F1
#
_entry.id   AF-A0A3B0YR81-F1
#
_cell.length_a   1.000
_cell.length_b   1.000
_cell.length_c   1.000
_cell.angle_alpha   90.00
_cell.angle_beta   90.00
_cell.angle_gamma   90.00
#
_symmetry.space_group_name_H-M   'P 1'
#
loop_
_entity.id
_entity.type
_entity.pdbx_description
1 polymer ?
#
loop_
_entity_poly.entity_id
_entity_poly.type
_entity_poly.pdbx_seq_one_letter_code
_entity_poly.pdbx_strand_id
1 'polypeptide(L)'
;MTSYLPPAQRIWWNEPVGRQEIIWIAIALTWCLILFFMMPYWHIYGKQNLSTEAYKTTPAQYGPKVQAMIDKYTVRTETNQEIPVVAPPAGSDVYMLARLWQWWPILELEK
;
A
#
# COMPACT_ATOMS: atom_id res chain seq x y z
N MET A 1 -39.78 -25.62 -15.99
CA MET A 1 -38.62 -26.54 -15.94
C MET A 1 -37.79 -26.16 -14.72
N THR A 2 -37.47 -27.12 -13.84
CA THR A 2 -36.62 -26.90 -12.67
C THR A 2 -35.14 -27.11 -13.04
N SER A 3 -34.20 -26.47 -12.35
CA SER A 3 -32.76 -26.55 -12.66
C SER A 3 -32.14 -27.94 -12.44
N TYR A 4 -32.88 -28.90 -11.88
CA TYR A 4 -32.41 -30.24 -11.55
C TYR A 4 -32.63 -31.27 -12.65
N LEU A 5 -33.37 -30.94 -13.71
CA LEU A 5 -33.60 -31.86 -14.84
C LEU A 5 -32.61 -31.57 -15.97
N PRO A 6 -32.14 -32.60 -16.69
CA PRO A 6 -31.25 -32.40 -17.83
C PRO A 6 -31.94 -31.53 -18.91
N PRO A 7 -31.18 -30.77 -19.71
CA PRO A 7 -31.73 -29.94 -20.77
C PRO A 7 -32.61 -30.76 -21.72
N ALA A 8 -33.77 -30.20 -22.09
CA ALA A 8 -34.75 -30.89 -22.94
C ALA A 8 -34.22 -31.24 -24.34
N GLN A 9 -33.18 -30.53 -24.80
CA GLN A 9 -32.51 -30.78 -26.07
C GLN A 9 -31.06 -31.22 -25.85
N ARG A 10 -30.60 -32.19 -26.64
CA ARG A 10 -29.21 -32.70 -26.58
C ARG A 10 -28.17 -31.62 -26.91
N ILE A 11 -28.50 -30.68 -27.79
CA ILE A 11 -27.60 -29.61 -28.28
C ILE A 11 -28.09 -28.26 -27.74
N TRP A 12 -28.31 -28.18 -26.44
CA TRP A 12 -28.84 -26.98 -25.77
C TRP A 12 -27.89 -25.77 -25.83
N TRP A 13 -26.60 -25.98 -26.05
CA TRP A 13 -25.59 -24.91 -26.14
C TRP A 13 -25.60 -24.15 -27.46
N ASN A 14 -26.37 -24.60 -28.46
CA ASN A 14 -26.55 -23.87 -29.72
C ASN A 14 -27.65 -22.81 -29.63
N GLU A 15 -28.31 -22.66 -28.49
CA GLU A 15 -29.28 -21.60 -28.28
C GLU A 15 -28.60 -20.23 -28.42
N PRO A 16 -29.08 -19.33 -29.29
CA PRO A 16 -28.46 -18.04 -29.49
C PRO A 16 -28.63 -17.18 -28.24
N VAL A 17 -27.52 -16.56 -27.82
CA VAL A 17 -27.52 -15.62 -26.68
C VAL A 17 -28.46 -14.46 -26.99
N GLY A 18 -29.34 -14.13 -26.04
CA GLY A 18 -30.29 -13.04 -26.19
C GLY A 18 -29.59 -11.68 -26.31
N ARG A 19 -30.18 -10.75 -27.07
CA ARG A 19 -29.62 -9.39 -27.22
C ARG A 19 -29.38 -8.71 -25.86
N GLN A 20 -30.27 -8.92 -24.89
CA GLN A 20 -30.15 -8.37 -23.54
C GLN A 20 -28.94 -8.94 -22.77
N GLU A 21 -28.67 -10.24 -22.91
CA GLU A 21 -27.54 -10.92 -22.26
C GLU A 21 -26.22 -10.42 -22.84
N ILE A 22 -26.14 -10.26 -24.17
CA ILE A 22 -24.97 -9.67 -24.84
C ILE A 22 -24.69 -8.26 -24.32
N ILE A 23 -25.72 -7.43 -24.16
CA ILE A 23 -25.58 -6.06 -23.62
C ILE A 23 -25.00 -6.10 -22.19
N TRP A 24 -25.52 -6.97 -21.32
CA TRP A 24 -25.01 -7.08 -19.95
C TRP A 24 -23.57 -7.59 -19.89
N ILE A 25 -23.22 -8.58 -20.72
CA ILE A 25 -21.84 -9.07 -20.85
C ILE A 25 -20.92 -7.94 -21.31
N ALA A 26 -21.33 -7.15 -22.30
CA ALA A 26 -20.54 -6.02 -22.79
C ALA A 26 -20.34 -4.94 -21.72
N ILE A 27 -21.38 -4.61 -20.95
CA ILE A 27 -21.29 -3.66 -19.83
C ILE A 27 -20.32 -4.18 -18.76
N ALA A 28 -20.48 -5.44 -18.35
CA ALA A 28 -19.62 -6.06 -17.34
C ALA A 28 -18.16 -6.09 -17.79
N LEU A 29 -17.89 -6.51 -19.04
CA LEU A 29 -16.55 -6.52 -19.60
C LEU A 29 -15.95 -5.11 -19.66
N THR A 30 -16.72 -4.13 -20.10
CA THR A 30 -16.28 -2.73 -20.15
C THR A 30 -15.88 -2.24 -18.77
N TRP A 31 -16.68 -2.54 -17.74
CA TRP A 31 -16.37 -2.16 -16.36
C TRP A 31 -15.12 -2.87 -15.82
N CYS A 32 -14.97 -4.17 -16.10
CA CYS A 32 -13.75 -4.91 -15.75
C CYS A 32 -12.50 -4.29 -16.38
N LEU A 33 -12.58 -3.89 -17.65
CA LEU A 33 -11.46 -3.22 -18.34
C LEU A 33 -11.14 -1.86 -17.72
N ILE A 34 -12.15 -1.04 -17.38
CA ILE A 34 -11.95 0.25 -16.71
C ILE A 34 -11.18 0.04 -15.39
N LEU A 35 -11.63 -0.89 -14.53
CA LEU A 35 -10.96 -1.17 -13.27
C LEU A 35 -9.56 -1.75 -13.47
N PHE A 36 -9.38 -2.64 -14.44
CA PHE A 36 -8.09 -3.21 -14.77
C PHE A 36 -7.08 -2.13 -15.18
N PHE A 37 -7.45 -1.20 -16.07
CA PHE A 37 -6.57 -0.12 -16.52
C PHE A 37 -6.37 0.99 -15.46
N MET A 38 -7.31 1.16 -14.53
CA MET A 38 -7.15 2.08 -13.41
C MET A 38 -5.94 1.72 -12.54
N MET A 39 -5.61 0.42 -12.41
CA MET A 39 -4.47 -0.04 -11.61
C MET A 39 -3.10 0.39 -12.19
N PRO A 40 -2.73 0.11 -13.47
CA PRO A 40 -1.52 0.66 -14.08
C PRO A 40 -1.52 2.18 -14.15
N TYR A 41 -2.68 2.79 -14.42
CA TYR A 41 -2.80 4.26 -14.43
C TYR A 41 -2.40 4.83 -13.07
N TRP A 42 -2.97 4.31 -11.98
CA TRP A 42 -2.60 4.74 -10.63
C TRP A 42 -1.18 4.33 -10.25
N HIS A 43 -0.62 3.26 -10.81
CA HIS A 43 0.80 2.93 -10.59
C HIS A 43 1.74 4.01 -11.16
N ILE A 44 1.40 4.61 -12.30
CA ILE A 44 2.26 5.63 -12.94
C ILE A 44 2.06 7.00 -12.30
N TYR A 45 0.81 7.37 -12.02
CA TYR A 45 0.48 8.71 -11.50
C TYR A 45 0.36 8.77 -9.97
N GLY A 46 0.02 7.65 -9.34
CA GLY A 46 -0.10 7.53 -7.90
C GLY A 46 1.28 7.51 -7.26
N LYS A 47 1.68 8.64 -6.69
CA LYS A 47 2.92 8.81 -5.92
C LYS A 47 2.92 8.07 -4.56
N GLN A 48 2.14 7.00 -4.42
CA GLN A 48 1.92 6.25 -3.19
C GLN A 48 2.81 5.01 -3.06
N ASN A 49 3.33 4.49 -4.18
CA ASN A 49 4.28 3.38 -4.13
C ASN A 49 5.68 3.91 -3.75
N LEU A 50 6.10 3.62 -2.52
CA LEU A 50 7.49 3.78 -2.10
C LEU A 50 8.37 2.82 -2.92
N SER A 51 8.95 3.26 -4.03
CA SER A 51 10.10 2.60 -4.66
C SER A 51 11.37 2.97 -3.91
N THR A 52 11.44 2.61 -2.62
CA THR A 52 12.61 2.90 -1.80
C THR A 52 13.73 1.90 -2.07
N GLU A 53 14.95 2.41 -2.13
CA GLU A 53 16.14 1.57 -2.09
C GLU A 53 16.25 0.90 -0.72
N ALA A 54 16.42 -0.43 -0.70
CA ALA A 54 16.62 -1.20 0.51
C ALA A 54 18.11 -1.50 0.68
N TYR A 55 18.66 -1.17 1.84
CA TYR A 55 20.06 -1.44 2.17
C TYR A 55 20.17 -2.50 3.26
N LYS A 56 21.26 -3.27 3.21
CA LYS A 56 21.61 -4.21 4.28
C LYS A 56 22.44 -3.48 5.34
N THR A 57 22.07 -3.61 6.60
CA THR A 57 22.79 -3.05 7.76
C THR A 57 22.83 -4.06 8.91
N THR A 58 23.61 -3.74 9.94
CA THR A 58 23.62 -4.46 11.22
C THR A 58 23.12 -3.54 12.34
N PRO A 59 22.60 -4.09 13.46
CA PRO A 59 22.21 -3.27 14.62
C PRO A 59 23.35 -2.40 15.14
N ALA A 60 24.58 -2.92 15.15
CA ALA A 60 25.78 -2.21 15.59
C ALA A 60 26.12 -0.99 14.72
N GLN A 61 25.75 -1.02 13.43
CA GLN A 61 25.96 0.09 12.51
C GLN A 61 24.77 1.05 12.46
N TYR A 62 23.55 0.56 12.68
CA TYR A 62 22.33 1.35 12.60
C TYR A 62 22.08 2.19 13.88
N GLY A 63 22.29 1.60 15.05
CA GLY A 63 22.07 2.26 16.34
C GLY A 63 22.79 3.62 16.49
N PRO A 64 24.10 3.71 16.18
CA PRO A 64 24.83 4.97 16.25
C PRO A 64 24.28 6.07 15.32
N LYS A 65 23.74 5.70 14.16
CA LYS A 65 23.12 6.68 13.23
C LYS A 65 21.84 7.26 13.81
N VAL A 66 21.00 6.41 14.40
CA VAL A 66 19.78 6.84 15.10
C VAL A 66 20.15 7.77 16.26
N GLN A 67 21.13 7.40 17.07
CA GLN A 67 21.57 8.23 18.19
C GLN A 67 22.13 9.58 17.74
N ALA A 68 22.98 9.59 16.70
CA ALA A 68 23.54 10.83 16.16
C ALA A 68 22.46 11.79 15.63
N MET A 69 21.39 11.26 15.03
CA MET A 69 20.23 12.07 14.61
C MET A 69 19.50 12.66 15.82
N ILE A 70 19.28 11.85 16.86
CA ILE A 70 18.60 12.28 18.08
C ILE A 70 19.40 13.36 18.79
N ASP A 71 20.69 13.14 19.02
CA ASP A 71 21.57 14.10 19.70
C ASP A 71 21.59 15.45 18.98
N LYS A 72 21.45 15.44 17.65
CA LYS A 72 21.52 16.64 16.82
C LYS A 72 20.19 17.40 16.73
N TYR A 73 19.06 16.69 16.70
CA TYR A 73 17.77 17.28 16.33
C TYR A 73 16.66 17.10 17.38
N THR A 74 17.00 16.66 18.60
CA THR A 74 16.04 16.62 19.71
C THR A 74 15.62 18.04 20.11
N VAL A 75 14.32 18.30 20.11
CA VAL A 75 13.75 19.61 20.50
C VAL A 75 13.11 19.58 21.88
N ARG A 76 12.64 18.40 22.32
CA ARG A 76 12.05 18.17 23.64
C ARG A 76 12.00 16.68 23.96
N THR A 77 11.60 16.35 25.18
CA THR A 77 11.22 14.99 25.57
C THR A 77 9.72 14.96 25.90
N GLU A 78 9.08 13.85 25.58
CA GLU A 78 7.66 13.61 25.86
C GLU A 78 7.46 12.28 26.57
N THR A 79 6.26 12.10 27.14
CA THR A 79 5.83 10.92 27.93
C THR A 79 6.53 10.75 29.28
N ASN A 80 6.02 9.86 30.12
CA ASN A 80 6.64 9.48 31.39
C ASN A 80 8.00 8.78 31.23
N GLN A 81 8.34 8.36 30.00
CA GLN A 81 9.59 7.66 29.68
C GLN A 81 10.65 8.59 29.06
N GLU A 82 10.40 9.91 29.07
CA GLU A 82 11.32 10.93 28.53
C GLU A 82 11.79 10.63 27.10
N ILE A 83 10.87 10.21 26.23
CA ILE A 83 11.16 9.86 24.85
C ILE A 83 11.53 11.14 24.09
N PRO A 84 12.69 11.21 23.42
CA PRO A 84 13.08 12.37 22.62
C PRO A 84 12.11 12.55 21.45
N VAL A 85 11.67 13.80 21.28
CA VAL A 85 11.00 14.28 20.08
C VAL A 85 12.04 14.97 19.21
N VAL A 86 12.18 14.46 17.99
CA VAL A 86 13.22 14.87 17.04
C VAL A 86 12.56 15.57 15.87
N ALA A 87 13.03 16.78 15.57
CA ALA A 87 12.55 17.61 14.47
C ALA A 87 13.70 17.85 13.46
N PRO A 88 14.01 16.86 12.60
CA PRO A 88 15.05 17.00 11.59
C PRO A 88 14.59 17.92 10.44
N PRO A 89 15.47 18.75 9.86
CA PRO A 89 15.10 19.65 8.76
C PRO A 89 14.70 18.88 7.50
N ALA A 90 13.84 19.47 6.67
CA ALA A 90 13.38 18.87 5.42
C ALA A 90 14.56 18.49 4.51
N GLY A 91 14.50 17.28 3.93
CA GLY A 91 15.54 16.74 3.05
C GLY A 91 16.74 16.12 3.77
N SER A 92 16.76 16.08 5.11
CA SER A 92 17.76 15.32 5.87
C SER A 92 17.39 13.85 6.03
N ASP A 93 18.40 13.02 6.30
CA ASP A 93 18.18 11.60 6.59
C ASP A 93 17.48 11.42 7.94
N VAL A 94 16.34 10.72 7.92
CA VAL A 94 15.57 10.40 9.12
C VAL A 94 15.70 8.91 9.45
N TYR A 95 16.10 8.62 10.68
CA TYR A 95 16.32 7.27 11.19
C TYR A 95 15.31 6.94 12.27
N MET A 96 14.67 5.77 12.17
CA MET A 96 13.77 5.25 13.20
C MET A 96 14.17 3.83 13.58
N LEU A 97 14.31 3.59 14.87
CA LEU A 97 14.63 2.27 15.42
C LEU A 97 13.34 1.55 15.79
N ALA A 98 13.13 0.40 15.16
CA ALA A 98 12.08 -0.54 15.50
C ALA A 98 12.65 -1.61 16.43
N ARG A 99 12.07 -1.75 17.62
CA ARG A 99 12.38 -2.84 18.56
C ARG A 99 11.09 -3.46 19.08
N LEU A 100 11.23 -4.51 19.88
CA LEU A 100 10.10 -5.23 20.45
C LEU A 100 9.13 -4.26 21.15
N TRP A 101 7.91 -4.15 20.61
CA TRP A 101 6.83 -3.27 21.08
C TRP A 101 7.11 -1.76 21.09
N GLN A 102 8.15 -1.27 20.40
CA GLN A 102 8.48 0.14 20.43
C GLN A 102 9.12 0.65 19.13
N TRP A 103 8.66 1.83 18.71
CA TRP A 103 9.27 2.67 17.69
C TRP A 103 9.88 3.89 18.37
N TRP A 104 11.10 4.24 17.99
CA TRP A 104 11.88 5.30 18.66
C TRP A 104 12.84 5.97 17.67
N PRO A 105 12.99 7.30 17.67
CA PRO A 105 12.37 8.32 18.54
C PRO A 105 10.97 8.78 18.04
N ILE A 106 10.35 9.76 18.71
CA ILE A 106 9.16 10.45 18.17
C ILE A 106 9.65 11.45 17.10
N LEU A 107 9.05 11.41 15.91
CA LEU A 107 9.42 12.28 14.80
C LEU A 107 8.40 13.40 14.61
N GLU A 108 8.85 14.64 14.66
CA GLU A 108 8.08 15.83 14.30
C GLU A 108 8.53 16.31 12.92
N LEU A 109 7.75 15.95 11.89
CA LEU A 109 8.07 16.26 10.49
C LEU A 109 7.18 17.39 9.97
N GLU A 110 7.77 18.29 9.18
CA GLU A 110 7.03 19.32 8.46
C GLU A 110 6.26 18.73 7.26
N LYS A 111 5.16 19.38 6.87
CA LYS A 111 4.24 18.93 5.81
C LYS A 111 4.66 19.35 4.42
#